data_AF-A0A2W4PFE3-F1
#
_entry.id   AF-A0A2W4PFE3-F1
#
_cell.length_a   1.000
_cell.length_b   1.000
_cell.length_c   1.000
_cell.angle_alpha   90.00
_cell.angle_beta   90.00
_cell.angle_gamma   90.00
#
_symmetry.space_group_name_H-M   'P 1'
#
loop_
_entity.id
_entity.type
_entity.pdbx_description
1 polymer ?
#
loop_
_entity_poly.entity_id
_entity_poly.type
_entity_poly.pdbx_seq_one_letter_code
_entity_poly.pdbx_strand_id
1 'polypeptide(L)'
;MPAPVTLSARLASAFAPPAWLAHPHVQSVLPSLRLRRPLLARRAARMLACDRVHVLDCGEGVRLIGHHASHAAAGEAPARDLVILLHGWEGSAESLYVLSLGSHLFELGCDVFRLNFRDHGPSHHLNPEIFHSCRIAEVVGAVRCVQSMFPKQRLTIAGFSLGGNFALRVAVRAPARGIRLEQAIAVCPVLSPHSTMAALENGWFVYQRYFIAKWKRSLEIKQRHFPELYDFRPILAQHSLRAMTEMLVERYSEFPDLDAYLNGYSIVGDALAALEVPSRILFALDDPIIPARDLPALARTPRLEVLESARGGHCGFMDRLHGPSWADRQVAALMGLDTRGRDADGEPDRIPSAARTRDRDPGRP
;
A
#
# COMPACT_ATOMS: atom_id res chain seq x y z
N MET A 1 -30.24 -0.04 27.44
CA MET A 1 -28.97 0.66 27.17
C MET A 1 -28.10 -0.26 26.33
N PRO A 2 -27.64 0.15 25.14
CA PRO A 2 -26.72 -0.70 24.38
C PRO A 2 -25.39 -0.77 25.13
N ALA A 3 -24.84 -1.99 25.23
CA ALA A 3 -23.55 -2.23 25.85
C ALA A 3 -22.45 -1.41 25.15
N PRO A 4 -21.42 -0.93 25.88
CA PRO A 4 -20.30 -0.26 25.25
C PRO A 4 -19.62 -1.22 24.26
N VAL A 5 -19.68 -0.90 22.97
CA VAL A 5 -18.92 -1.58 21.93
C VAL A 5 -17.46 -1.17 22.11
N THR A 6 -16.71 -1.98 22.83
CA THR A 6 -15.26 -1.88 22.94
C THR A 6 -14.67 -2.10 21.54
N LEU A 7 -13.75 -1.23 21.11
CA LEU A 7 -12.83 -1.60 20.04
C LEU A 7 -12.15 -2.89 20.53
N SER A 8 -12.40 -4.02 19.86
CA SER A 8 -11.65 -5.24 20.15
C SER A 8 -10.25 -5.03 19.56
N ALA A 9 -9.39 -4.35 20.31
CA ALA A 9 -7.96 -4.35 20.05
C ALA A 9 -7.47 -5.75 20.39
N ARG A 10 -7.51 -6.67 19.41
CA ARG A 10 -6.74 -7.90 19.52
C ARG A 10 -5.31 -7.54 19.18
N LEU A 11 -4.40 -7.76 20.15
CA LEU A 11 -2.98 -7.75 19.84
C LEU A 11 -2.76 -8.80 18.75
N ALA A 12 -2.39 -8.35 17.55
CA ALA A 12 -1.75 -9.22 16.59
C ALA A 12 -0.57 -9.92 17.30
N SER A 13 -0.23 -11.16 16.92
CA SER A 13 0.94 -11.85 17.46
C SER A 13 2.12 -10.86 17.51
N ALA A 14 2.68 -10.62 18.70
CA ALA A 14 3.49 -9.42 18.92
C ALA A 14 4.62 -9.32 17.88
N PHE A 15 4.60 -8.29 17.04
CA PHE A 15 5.68 -8.04 16.09
C PHE A 15 6.95 -7.67 16.88
N ALA A 16 7.90 -8.59 16.90
CA ALA A 16 9.15 -8.49 17.65
C ALA A 16 10.35 -8.64 16.68
N PRO A 17 10.73 -7.57 15.96
CA PRO A 17 11.87 -7.63 15.05
C PRO A 17 13.19 -7.69 15.84
N PRO A 18 14.27 -8.21 15.24
CA PRO A 18 15.62 -8.07 15.80
C PRO A 18 15.94 -6.62 16.15
N ALA A 19 16.73 -6.38 17.21
CA ALA A 19 16.96 -5.03 17.75
C ALA A 19 17.46 -4.02 16.70
N TRP A 20 18.29 -4.45 15.75
CA TRP A 20 18.81 -3.61 14.66
C TRP A 20 17.75 -3.27 13.59
N LEU A 21 16.67 -4.06 13.49
CA LEU A 21 15.47 -3.76 12.68
C LEU A 21 14.39 -3.05 13.48
N ALA A 22 14.51 -2.94 14.80
CA ALA A 22 13.43 -2.45 15.66
C ALA A 22 13.26 -0.92 15.67
N HIS A 23 14.15 -0.19 14.98
CA HIS A 23 14.13 1.27 14.95
C HIS A 23 13.07 1.80 13.95
N PRO A 24 12.21 2.75 14.33
CA PRO A 24 11.06 3.18 13.51
C PRO A 24 11.48 3.75 12.16
N HIS A 25 12.59 4.49 12.12
CA HIS A 25 13.09 5.05 10.86
C HIS A 25 13.68 3.98 9.93
N VAL A 26 14.30 2.93 10.47
CA VAL A 26 14.79 1.80 9.66
C VAL A 26 13.59 1.07 9.05
N GLN A 27 12.57 0.80 9.87
CA GLN A 27 11.31 0.19 9.41
C GLN A 27 10.60 1.01 8.35
N SER A 28 10.67 2.34 8.41
CA SER A 28 10.00 3.23 7.44
C SER A 28 10.77 3.36 6.11
N VAL A 29 12.09 3.21 6.12
CA VAL A 29 12.94 3.37 4.91
C VAL A 29 13.18 2.05 4.21
N LEU A 30 13.42 0.97 4.96
CA LEU A 30 13.83 -0.33 4.45
C LEU A 30 12.84 -0.96 3.44
N PRO A 31 11.50 -0.87 3.59
CA PRO A 31 10.55 -1.37 2.59
C PRO A 31 10.67 -0.66 1.25
N SER A 32 11.11 0.60 1.23
CA SER A 32 11.24 1.42 0.02
C SER A 32 12.67 1.46 -0.53
N LEU A 33 13.63 0.80 0.14
CA LEU A 33 15.04 0.86 -0.23
C LEU A 33 15.31 0.08 -1.53
N ARG A 34 15.71 0.82 -2.58
CA ARG A 34 15.94 0.26 -3.92
C ARG A 34 16.96 -0.88 -3.99
N LEU A 35 17.90 -0.95 -3.05
CA LEU A 35 18.87 -2.06 -2.96
C LEU A 35 18.19 -3.43 -2.80
N ARG A 36 16.96 -3.47 -2.26
CA ARG A 36 16.19 -4.72 -2.10
C ARG A 36 15.50 -5.17 -3.39
N ARG A 37 15.39 -4.31 -4.40
CA ARG A 37 14.62 -4.59 -5.61
C ARG A 37 15.04 -5.86 -6.33
N PRO A 38 16.34 -6.19 -6.53
CA PRO A 38 16.72 -7.40 -7.25
C PRO A 38 16.21 -8.68 -6.60
N LEU A 39 16.30 -8.77 -5.27
CA LEU A 39 15.85 -9.93 -4.51
C LEU A 39 14.32 -10.04 -4.53
N LEU A 40 13.63 -8.91 -4.37
CA LEU A 40 12.18 -8.91 -4.42
C LEU A 40 11.65 -9.23 -5.83
N ALA A 41 12.30 -8.71 -6.87
CA ALA A 41 11.93 -8.98 -8.26
C ALA A 41 12.09 -10.47 -8.60
N ARG A 42 13.11 -11.15 -8.06
CA ARG A 42 13.27 -12.61 -8.20
C ARG A 42 12.10 -13.38 -7.57
N ARG A 43 11.66 -12.99 -6.37
CA ARG A 43 10.51 -13.61 -5.72
C ARG A 43 9.21 -13.34 -6.48
N ALA A 44 9.00 -12.08 -6.84
CA ALA A 44 7.83 -11.62 -7.59
C ALA A 44 7.83 -12.09 -9.06
N ALA A 45 8.90 -12.75 -9.54
CA ALA A 45 9.07 -13.09 -10.95
C ALA A 45 7.89 -13.89 -11.52
N ARG A 46 7.35 -14.84 -10.74
CA ARG A 46 6.20 -15.63 -11.17
C ARG A 46 4.93 -14.78 -11.34
N MET A 47 4.64 -13.90 -10.39
CA MET A 47 3.51 -12.97 -10.47
C MET A 47 3.70 -12.01 -11.65
N LEU A 48 4.90 -11.43 -11.79
CA LEU A 48 5.22 -10.45 -12.84
C LEU A 48 5.22 -11.07 -14.25
N ALA A 49 5.60 -12.33 -14.40
CA ALA A 49 5.54 -13.05 -15.68
C ALA A 49 4.10 -13.27 -16.17
N CYS A 50 3.13 -13.23 -15.25
CA CYS A 50 1.71 -13.43 -15.54
C CYS A 50 0.91 -12.12 -15.51
N ASP A 51 1.61 -10.97 -15.48
CA ASP A 51 1.02 -9.64 -15.36
C ASP A 51 0.45 -9.15 -16.69
N ARG A 52 -0.75 -8.56 -16.64
CA ARG A 52 -1.38 -7.87 -17.76
C ARG A 52 -1.80 -6.46 -17.36
N VAL A 53 -1.47 -5.51 -18.20
CA VAL A 53 -1.86 -4.10 -18.01
C VAL A 53 -3.29 -3.90 -18.48
N HIS A 54 -4.10 -3.25 -17.66
CA HIS A 54 -5.47 -2.85 -17.94
C HIS A 54 -5.60 -1.34 -17.83
N VAL A 55 -6.22 -0.72 -18.83
CA VAL A 55 -6.73 0.65 -18.72
C VAL A 55 -8.19 0.53 -18.33
N LEU A 56 -8.53 1.00 -17.13
CA LEU A 56 -9.86 0.94 -16.55
C LEU A 56 -10.65 2.19 -16.92
N ASP A 57 -11.92 2.01 -17.28
CA ASP A 57 -12.89 3.10 -17.30
C ASP A 57 -13.43 3.28 -15.88
N CYS A 58 -13.14 4.43 -15.27
CA CYS A 58 -13.50 4.75 -13.90
C CYS A 58 -14.77 5.60 -13.79
N GLY A 59 -15.46 5.85 -14.92
CA GLY A 59 -16.59 6.77 -15.02
C GLY A 59 -16.16 8.23 -15.24
N GLU A 60 -17.11 9.05 -15.71
CA GLU A 60 -16.89 10.48 -15.99
C GLU A 60 -15.69 10.76 -16.91
N GLY A 61 -15.39 9.84 -17.83
CA GLY A 61 -14.25 9.94 -18.75
C GLY A 61 -12.87 9.71 -18.12
N VAL A 62 -12.81 9.36 -16.82
CA VAL A 62 -11.55 9.11 -16.11
C VAL A 62 -11.04 7.71 -16.40
N ARG A 63 -9.73 7.61 -16.67
CA ARG A 63 -9.04 6.33 -16.91
C ARG A 63 -7.88 6.11 -15.95
N LEU A 64 -7.81 4.92 -15.36
CA LEU A 64 -6.69 4.50 -14.51
C LEU A 64 -5.98 3.27 -15.08
N ILE A 65 -4.72 3.04 -14.67
CA ILE A 65 -3.96 1.85 -15.07
C ILE A 65 -3.90 0.87 -13.90
N GLY A 66 -4.19 -0.39 -14.17
CA GLY A 66 -3.99 -1.50 -13.25
C GLY A 66 -3.15 -2.61 -13.86
N HIS A 67 -2.48 -3.36 -13.00
CA HIS A 67 -1.64 -4.50 -13.34
C HIS A 67 -2.25 -5.76 -12.73
N HIS A 68 -2.73 -6.67 -13.56
CA HIS A 68 -3.40 -7.89 -13.13
C HIS A 68 -2.53 -9.12 -13.37
N ALA A 69 -2.07 -9.73 -12.28
CA ALA A 69 -1.42 -11.03 -12.32
C ALA A 69 -2.44 -12.12 -11.95
N SER A 70 -2.59 -13.12 -12.82
CA SER A 70 -3.55 -14.20 -12.60
C SER A 70 -2.94 -15.59 -12.74
N HIS A 71 -3.43 -16.52 -11.94
CA HIS A 71 -3.09 -17.95 -12.05
C HIS A 71 -3.53 -18.53 -13.40
N ALA A 72 -4.64 -18.05 -13.97
CA ALA A 72 -5.06 -18.43 -15.31
C ALA A 72 -4.01 -18.07 -16.38
N ALA A 73 -3.39 -16.88 -16.27
CA ALA A 73 -2.29 -16.49 -17.16
C ALA A 73 -1.00 -17.31 -16.92
N ALA A 74 -0.86 -17.91 -15.74
CA ALA A 74 0.21 -18.87 -15.41
C ALA A 74 -0.05 -20.29 -15.93
N GLY A 75 -1.18 -20.54 -16.61
CA GLY A 75 -1.58 -21.88 -17.06
C GLY A 75 -2.19 -22.75 -15.94
N GLU A 76 -2.63 -22.13 -14.85
CA GLU A 76 -3.22 -22.81 -13.70
C GLU A 76 -4.74 -22.57 -13.62
N ALA A 77 -5.40 -23.24 -12.68
CA ALA A 77 -6.82 -23.01 -12.43
C ALA A 77 -7.08 -21.54 -12.02
N PRO A 78 -8.17 -20.90 -12.48
CA PRO A 78 -8.51 -19.55 -12.07
C PRO A 78 -8.65 -19.44 -10.55
N ALA A 79 -8.04 -18.40 -9.95
CA ALA A 79 -8.16 -18.14 -8.53
C ALA A 79 -9.61 -17.76 -8.17
N ARG A 80 -10.05 -18.16 -6.97
CA ARG A 80 -11.37 -17.75 -6.43
C ARG A 80 -11.36 -16.35 -5.85
N ASP A 81 -10.22 -15.90 -5.36
CA ASP A 81 -10.04 -14.62 -4.68
C ASP A 81 -9.18 -13.69 -5.54
N LEU A 82 -9.59 -12.43 -5.63
CA LEU A 82 -8.87 -11.35 -6.28
C LEU A 82 -8.59 -10.25 -5.26
N VAL A 83 -7.34 -9.83 -5.15
CA VAL A 83 -6.93 -8.77 -4.22
C VAL A 83 -6.51 -7.52 -4.98
N ILE A 84 -7.23 -6.42 -4.78
CA ILE A 84 -6.86 -5.11 -5.29
C ILE A 84 -5.87 -4.46 -4.31
N LEU A 85 -4.67 -4.14 -4.78
CA LEU A 85 -3.62 -3.50 -3.99
C LEU A 85 -3.48 -2.02 -4.35
N LEU A 86 -3.54 -1.16 -3.33
CA LEU A 86 -3.39 0.28 -3.44
C LEU A 86 -2.07 0.75 -2.81
N HIS A 87 -1.26 1.46 -3.60
CA HIS A 87 0.00 2.02 -3.13
C HIS A 87 -0.21 3.30 -2.29
N GLY A 88 0.78 3.70 -1.51
CA GLY A 88 0.83 5.00 -0.82
C GLY A 88 1.15 6.16 -1.76
N TRP A 89 1.19 7.38 -1.21
CA TRP A 89 1.43 8.60 -2.00
C TRP A 89 2.80 8.58 -2.71
N GLU A 90 2.83 9.02 -3.97
CA GLU A 90 4.02 8.98 -4.85
C GLU A 90 4.62 7.56 -4.98
N GLY A 91 3.76 6.55 -4.88
CA GLY A 91 4.04 5.13 -5.14
C GLY A 91 3.64 4.69 -6.55
N SER A 92 3.56 3.38 -6.77
CA SER A 92 2.99 2.76 -7.96
C SER A 92 2.72 1.28 -7.71
N ALA A 93 2.13 0.59 -8.69
CA ALA A 93 2.05 -0.88 -8.75
C ALA A 93 3.41 -1.59 -8.64
N GLU A 94 4.51 -0.87 -8.89
CA GLU A 94 5.90 -1.33 -8.81
C GLU A 94 6.59 -0.97 -7.48
N SER A 95 5.87 -0.34 -6.53
CA SER A 95 6.40 -0.11 -5.19
C SER A 95 6.75 -1.44 -4.51
N LEU A 96 7.90 -1.50 -3.84
CA LEU A 96 8.42 -2.75 -3.28
C LEU A 96 7.48 -3.39 -2.24
N TYR A 97 6.81 -2.61 -1.38
CA TYR A 97 5.82 -3.17 -0.44
C TYR A 97 4.58 -3.74 -1.17
N VAL A 98 4.18 -3.15 -2.31
CA VAL A 98 3.08 -3.69 -3.15
C VAL A 98 3.51 -4.98 -3.82
N LEU A 99 4.74 -5.04 -4.36
CA LEU A 99 5.30 -6.26 -4.95
C LEU A 99 5.49 -7.37 -3.91
N SER A 100 5.87 -7.02 -2.68
CA SER A 100 6.05 -7.97 -1.58
C SER A 100 4.74 -8.63 -1.18
N LEU A 101 3.71 -7.83 -0.88
CA LEU A 101 2.39 -8.34 -0.55
C LEU A 101 1.76 -9.07 -1.74
N GLY A 102 1.85 -8.49 -2.94
CA GLY A 102 1.31 -9.11 -4.16
C GLY A 102 1.92 -10.48 -4.43
N SER A 103 3.26 -10.60 -4.40
CA SER A 103 3.93 -11.88 -4.58
C SER A 103 3.50 -12.89 -3.52
N HIS A 104 3.39 -12.46 -2.26
CA HIS A 104 2.98 -13.33 -1.17
C HIS A 104 1.55 -13.85 -1.34
N LEU A 105 0.60 -12.99 -1.71
CA LEU A 105 -0.79 -13.39 -1.93
C LEU A 105 -0.93 -14.29 -3.17
N PHE A 106 -0.14 -14.02 -4.22
CA PHE A 106 -0.09 -14.87 -5.41
C PHE A 106 0.48 -16.26 -5.09
N GLU A 107 1.52 -16.35 -4.25
CA GLU A 107 2.04 -17.64 -3.74
C GLU A 107 0.99 -18.42 -2.93
N LEU A 108 0.02 -17.71 -2.33
CA LEU A 108 -1.09 -18.28 -1.57
C LEU A 108 -2.34 -18.56 -2.40
N GLY A 109 -2.28 -18.39 -3.74
CA GLY A 109 -3.36 -18.79 -4.65
C GLY A 109 -4.38 -17.68 -4.98
N CYS A 110 -4.09 -16.42 -4.66
CA CYS A 110 -4.93 -15.28 -5.04
C CYS A 110 -4.46 -14.68 -6.37
N ASP A 111 -5.42 -14.24 -7.20
CA ASP A 111 -5.09 -13.28 -8.25
C ASP A 111 -4.86 -11.90 -7.61
N VAL A 112 -4.01 -11.08 -8.23
CA VAL A 112 -3.58 -9.79 -7.68
C VAL A 112 -3.76 -8.69 -8.72
N PHE A 113 -4.47 -7.64 -8.34
CA PHE A 113 -4.68 -6.44 -9.16
C PHE A 113 -4.03 -5.22 -8.50
N ARG A 114 -2.89 -4.77 -9.02
CA ARG A 114 -2.13 -3.63 -8.48
C ARG A 114 -2.56 -2.36 -9.22
N LEU A 115 -3.30 -1.49 -8.55
CA LEU A 115 -3.85 -0.27 -9.16
C LEU A 115 -2.86 0.88 -9.03
N ASN A 116 -2.64 1.64 -10.11
CA ASN A 116 -2.03 2.97 -10.05
C ASN A 116 -3.13 4.03 -9.93
N PHE A 117 -2.95 4.96 -9.01
CA PHE A 117 -3.75 6.19 -9.02
C PHE A 117 -3.42 7.06 -10.25
N ARG A 118 -4.27 8.05 -10.52
CA ARG A 118 -3.99 9.10 -11.50
C ARG A 118 -2.61 9.70 -11.24
N ASP A 119 -1.87 10.03 -12.30
CA ASP A 119 -0.52 10.59 -12.24
C ASP A 119 0.50 9.75 -11.44
N HIS A 120 0.24 8.45 -11.26
CA HIS A 120 1.16 7.50 -10.66
C HIS A 120 1.49 6.37 -11.64
N GLY A 121 2.68 5.78 -11.49
CA GLY A 121 3.21 4.88 -12.50
C GLY A 121 3.28 5.58 -13.87
N PRO A 122 3.02 4.89 -14.99
CA PRO A 122 3.07 5.46 -16.32
C PRO A 122 1.71 6.06 -16.78
N SER A 123 1.01 6.83 -15.93
CA SER A 123 -0.40 7.24 -16.19
C SER A 123 -0.64 8.75 -16.37
N HIS A 124 0.39 9.61 -16.26
CA HIS A 124 0.24 11.07 -16.29
C HIS A 124 -0.45 11.63 -17.54
N HIS A 125 -0.38 10.92 -18.66
CA HIS A 125 -0.97 11.31 -19.95
C HIS A 125 -2.44 10.93 -20.10
N LEU A 126 -3.00 10.12 -19.20
CA LEU A 126 -4.32 9.52 -19.41
C LEU A 126 -5.48 10.48 -19.14
N ASN A 127 -5.30 11.39 -18.20
CA ASN A 127 -6.33 12.33 -17.75
C ASN A 127 -5.74 13.73 -17.73
N PRO A 128 -6.45 14.77 -18.19
CA PRO A 128 -5.98 16.15 -18.11
C PRO A 128 -5.84 16.64 -16.67
N GLU A 129 -6.83 16.42 -15.81
CA GLU A 129 -6.80 16.95 -14.43
C GLU A 129 -5.74 16.24 -13.58
N ILE A 130 -5.24 16.92 -12.54
CA ILE A 130 -4.22 16.38 -11.63
C ILE A 130 -4.78 15.43 -10.58
N PHE A 131 -3.95 14.49 -10.13
CA PHE A 131 -4.22 13.73 -8.91
C PHE A 131 -4.24 14.62 -7.67
N HIS A 132 -5.20 14.33 -6.78
CA HIS A 132 -5.20 14.76 -5.40
C HIS A 132 -5.99 13.74 -4.55
N SER A 133 -5.77 13.74 -3.24
CA SER A 133 -6.27 12.70 -2.31
C SER A 133 -7.80 12.66 -2.17
N CYS A 134 -8.51 13.68 -2.65
CA CYS A 134 -9.98 13.73 -2.61
C CYS A 134 -10.66 13.06 -3.81
N ARG A 135 -9.92 12.63 -4.85
CA ARG A 135 -10.48 11.92 -6.01
C ARG A 135 -10.88 10.48 -5.69
N ILE A 136 -11.82 10.29 -4.76
CA ILE A 136 -12.30 8.97 -4.34
C ILE A 136 -13.20 8.31 -5.39
N ALA A 137 -13.93 9.11 -6.18
CA ALA A 137 -14.88 8.60 -7.18
C ALA A 137 -14.19 7.73 -8.24
N GLU A 138 -13.02 8.14 -8.73
CA GLU A 138 -12.27 7.37 -9.74
C GLU A 138 -11.74 6.03 -9.17
N VAL A 139 -11.34 5.99 -7.90
CA VAL A 139 -10.90 4.73 -7.27
C VAL A 139 -12.08 3.79 -7.05
N VAL A 140 -13.24 4.30 -6.61
CA VAL A 140 -14.48 3.52 -6.52
C VAL A 140 -14.90 2.99 -7.90
N GLY A 141 -14.80 3.83 -8.93
CA GLY A 141 -15.05 3.46 -10.33
C GLY A 141 -14.12 2.35 -10.82
N ALA A 142 -12.82 2.46 -10.53
CA ALA A 142 -11.84 1.43 -10.85
C ALA A 142 -12.16 0.08 -10.19
N VAL A 143 -12.49 0.07 -8.89
CA VAL A 143 -12.86 -1.16 -8.17
C VAL A 143 -14.12 -1.79 -8.76
N ARG A 144 -15.13 -0.98 -9.14
CA ARG A 144 -16.33 -1.45 -9.83
C ARG A 144 -16.01 -2.03 -11.21
N CYS A 145 -15.11 -1.39 -11.97
CA CYS A 145 -14.64 -1.90 -13.26
C CYS A 145 -13.96 -3.27 -13.09
N VAL A 146 -13.05 -3.39 -12.12
CA VAL A 146 -12.38 -4.66 -11.80
C VAL A 146 -13.38 -5.75 -11.43
N GLN A 147 -14.36 -5.46 -10.55
CA GLN A 147 -15.42 -6.43 -10.23
C GLN A 147 -16.19 -6.89 -11.47
N SER A 148 -16.46 -5.98 -12.40
CA SER A 148 -17.23 -6.30 -13.61
C SER A 148 -16.43 -7.16 -14.58
N MET A 149 -15.11 -6.98 -14.63
CA MET A 149 -14.20 -7.83 -15.41
C MET A 149 -14.05 -9.23 -14.81
N PHE A 150 -14.15 -9.34 -13.48
CA PHE A 150 -13.95 -10.60 -12.75
C PHE A 150 -15.13 -10.95 -11.84
N PRO A 151 -16.36 -11.11 -12.39
CA PRO A 151 -17.60 -11.12 -11.61
C PRO A 151 -17.78 -12.34 -10.70
N LYS A 152 -16.98 -13.40 -10.91
CA LYS A 152 -17.00 -14.65 -10.14
C LYS A 152 -16.00 -14.68 -9.00
N GLN A 153 -15.05 -13.74 -8.96
CA GLN A 153 -14.01 -13.71 -7.93
C GLN A 153 -14.50 -12.95 -6.70
N ARG A 154 -14.11 -13.44 -5.53
CA ARG A 154 -14.30 -12.76 -4.25
C ARG A 154 -13.29 -11.63 -4.15
N LEU A 155 -13.77 -10.41 -3.90
CA LEU A 155 -12.94 -9.22 -3.99
C LEU A 155 -12.50 -8.75 -2.60
N THR A 156 -11.19 -8.64 -2.40
CA THR A 156 -10.60 -7.96 -1.23
C THR A 156 -9.85 -6.72 -1.71
N ILE A 157 -9.91 -5.64 -0.94
CA ILE A 157 -9.08 -4.46 -1.19
C ILE A 157 -8.09 -4.27 -0.05
N ALA A 158 -6.82 -4.06 -0.39
CA ALA A 158 -5.78 -3.77 0.59
C ALA A 158 -4.94 -2.57 0.15
N GLY A 159 -4.47 -1.78 1.12
CA GLY A 159 -3.69 -0.59 0.80
C GLY A 159 -2.73 -0.16 1.91
N PHE A 160 -1.69 0.56 1.51
CA PHE A 160 -0.65 1.06 2.41
C PHE A 160 -0.71 2.59 2.49
N SER A 161 -0.57 3.16 3.68
CA SER A 161 -0.49 4.62 3.85
C SER A 161 -1.69 5.33 3.19
N LEU A 162 -1.48 6.26 2.26
CA LEU A 162 -2.58 6.89 1.51
C LEU A 162 -3.45 5.85 0.76
N GLY A 163 -2.88 4.75 0.27
CA GLY A 163 -3.63 3.64 -0.32
C GLY A 163 -4.54 2.93 0.68
N GLY A 164 -4.12 2.84 1.95
CA GLY A 164 -4.95 2.31 3.03
C GLY A 164 -6.13 3.24 3.36
N ASN A 165 -5.88 4.56 3.33
CA ASN A 165 -6.94 5.57 3.43
C ASN A 165 -7.97 5.43 2.29
N PHE A 166 -7.51 5.31 1.04
CA PHE A 166 -8.40 5.03 -0.09
C PHE A 166 -9.16 3.71 0.08
N ALA A 167 -8.50 2.63 0.49
CA ALA A 167 -9.14 1.32 0.69
C ALA A 167 -10.34 1.41 1.65
N LEU A 168 -10.17 2.09 2.79
CA LEU A 168 -11.25 2.29 3.77
C LEU A 168 -12.36 3.21 3.23
N ARG A 169 -12.01 4.31 2.55
CA ARG A 169 -13.00 5.22 1.95
C ARG A 169 -13.79 4.59 0.80
N VAL A 170 -13.17 3.67 0.06
CA VAL A 170 -13.84 2.82 -0.93
C VAL A 170 -14.77 1.85 -0.21
N ALA A 171 -14.32 1.20 0.87
CA ALA A 171 -15.13 0.25 1.63
C ALA A 171 -16.42 0.86 2.17
N VAL A 172 -16.38 2.11 2.66
CA VAL A 172 -17.57 2.88 3.08
C VAL A 172 -18.55 3.09 1.92
N ARG A 173 -18.05 3.28 0.69
CA ARG A 173 -18.88 3.61 -0.50
C ARG A 173 -19.30 2.38 -1.30
N ALA A 174 -18.69 1.23 -1.05
CA ALA A 174 -18.83 0.02 -1.86
C ALA A 174 -20.29 -0.48 -1.96
N PRO A 175 -21.06 -0.63 -0.86
CA PRO A 175 -22.44 -1.13 -0.93
C PRO A 175 -23.35 -0.26 -1.80
N ALA A 176 -23.30 1.05 -1.60
CA ALA A 176 -24.09 2.03 -2.36
C ALA A 176 -23.73 2.08 -3.86
N ARG A 177 -22.62 1.46 -4.26
CA ARG A 177 -22.13 1.40 -5.65
C ARG A 177 -22.20 -0.01 -6.25
N GLY A 178 -22.83 -0.96 -5.55
CA GLY A 178 -22.97 -2.35 -5.99
C GLY A 178 -21.65 -3.13 -5.98
N ILE A 179 -20.65 -2.64 -5.25
CA ILE A 179 -19.36 -3.31 -5.10
C ILE A 179 -19.45 -4.27 -3.91
N ARG A 180 -19.18 -5.54 -4.16
CA ARG A 180 -19.20 -6.65 -3.20
C ARG A 180 -17.77 -6.94 -2.75
N LEU A 181 -17.31 -6.17 -1.75
CA LEU A 181 -16.05 -6.43 -1.07
C LEU A 181 -16.27 -7.43 0.07
N GLU A 182 -15.43 -8.45 0.14
CA GLU A 182 -15.36 -9.36 1.28
C GLU A 182 -14.81 -8.65 2.51
N GLN A 183 -13.76 -7.84 2.31
CA GLN A 183 -13.11 -7.06 3.35
C GLN A 183 -12.23 -5.95 2.78
N ALA A 184 -11.87 -4.99 3.63
CA ALA A 184 -10.84 -4.00 3.37
C ALA A 184 -9.72 -4.06 4.42
N ILE A 185 -8.46 -4.02 3.99
CA ILE A 185 -7.31 -4.10 4.89
C ILE A 185 -6.39 -2.90 4.65
N ALA A 186 -6.11 -2.12 5.68
CA ALA A 186 -5.28 -0.93 5.59
C ALA A 186 -4.04 -1.05 6.48
N VAL A 187 -2.85 -0.86 5.92
CA VAL A 187 -1.57 -0.89 6.65
C VAL A 187 -1.07 0.54 6.84
N CYS A 188 -0.98 0.98 8.10
CA CYS A 188 -0.65 2.35 8.52
C CYS A 188 -1.36 3.43 7.68
N PRO A 189 -2.71 3.41 7.54
CA PRO A 189 -3.42 4.36 6.70
C PRO A 189 -3.24 5.79 7.17
N VAL A 190 -3.27 6.76 6.25
CA VAL A 190 -3.38 8.18 6.62
C VAL A 190 -4.71 8.40 7.36
N LEU A 191 -4.63 8.81 8.63
CA LEU A 191 -5.80 9.03 9.48
C LEU A 191 -6.31 10.47 9.37
N SER A 192 -5.52 11.41 9.90
CA SER A 192 -5.73 12.85 9.78
C SER A 192 -4.64 13.46 8.89
N PRO A 193 -5.02 14.05 7.74
CA PRO A 193 -4.07 14.72 6.85
C PRO A 193 -3.37 15.92 7.47
N HIS A 194 -4.06 16.66 8.35
CA HIS A 194 -3.46 17.76 9.10
C HIS A 194 -2.34 17.26 10.02
N SER A 195 -2.62 16.24 10.83
CA SER A 195 -1.64 15.64 11.74
C SER A 195 -0.46 15.01 10.98
N THR A 196 -0.75 14.35 9.85
CA THR A 196 0.26 13.72 8.99
C THR A 196 1.19 14.76 8.36
N MET A 197 0.63 15.86 7.83
CA MET A 197 1.43 16.95 7.27
C MET A 197 2.31 17.58 8.35
N ALA A 198 1.75 17.88 9.54
CA ALA A 198 2.53 18.40 10.66
C ALA A 198 3.64 17.43 11.11
N ALA A 199 3.40 16.12 11.10
CA ALA A 199 4.41 15.11 11.43
C ALA A 199 5.53 15.05 10.40
N LEU A 200 5.21 15.16 9.10
CA LEU A 200 6.21 15.23 8.03
C LEU A 200 7.05 16.52 8.10
N GLU A 201 6.44 17.65 8.48
CA GLU A 201 7.13 18.94 8.60
C GLU A 201 8.05 19.02 9.81
N ASN A 202 7.62 18.47 10.95
CA ASN A 202 8.36 18.55 12.22
C ASN A 202 9.20 17.30 12.53
N GLY A 203 9.03 16.23 11.75
CA GLY A 203 9.73 14.97 11.91
C GLY A 203 11.12 14.97 11.25
N TRP A 204 11.62 13.78 10.95
CA TRP A 204 12.92 13.66 10.28
C TRP A 204 12.84 14.22 8.84
N PHE A 205 13.56 15.32 8.59
CA PHE A 205 13.53 16.09 7.34
C PHE A 205 13.71 15.27 6.05
N VAL A 206 14.32 14.08 6.15
CA VAL A 206 14.50 13.15 5.04
C VAL A 206 13.17 12.73 4.42
N TYR A 207 12.12 12.54 5.23
CA TYR A 207 10.80 12.16 4.71
C TYR A 207 10.18 13.27 3.87
N GLN A 208 10.15 14.49 4.40
CA GLN A 208 9.60 15.64 3.68
C GLN A 208 10.35 15.87 2.36
N ARG A 209 11.70 15.87 2.39
CA ARG A 209 12.52 16.02 1.19
C ARG A 209 12.26 14.91 0.16
N TYR A 210 12.09 13.68 0.61
CA TYR A 210 11.78 12.54 -0.26
C TYR A 210 10.43 12.73 -0.98
N PHE A 211 9.37 13.08 -0.24
CA PHE A 211 8.05 13.31 -0.84
C PHE A 211 8.02 14.53 -1.76
N ILE A 212 8.62 15.65 -1.34
CA ILE A 212 8.73 16.85 -2.18
C ILE A 212 9.46 16.53 -3.50
N ALA A 213 10.59 15.84 -3.45
CA ALA A 213 11.36 15.52 -4.65
C ALA A 213 10.59 14.62 -5.63
N LYS A 214 9.86 13.62 -5.11
CA LYS A 214 9.01 12.76 -5.93
C LYS A 214 7.84 13.52 -6.54
N TRP A 215 7.16 14.31 -5.73
CA TRP A 215 5.99 15.05 -6.19
C TRP A 215 6.34 16.11 -7.23
N LYS A 216 7.45 16.85 -7.05
CA LYS A 216 7.98 17.76 -8.07
C LYS A 216 8.20 17.06 -9.40
N ARG A 217 8.83 15.88 -9.39
CA ARG A 217 9.01 15.06 -10.60
C ARG A 217 7.68 14.65 -11.23
N SER A 218 6.68 14.27 -10.42
CA SER A 218 5.35 13.89 -10.91
C SER A 218 4.66 15.08 -11.60
N LEU A 219 4.68 16.26 -10.98
CA LEU A 219 4.15 17.49 -11.55
C LEU A 219 4.86 17.90 -12.86
N GLU A 220 6.19 17.76 -12.93
CA GLU A 220 6.95 18.01 -14.16
C GLU A 220 6.51 17.08 -15.31
N ILE A 221 6.29 15.78 -15.03
CA ILE A 221 5.81 14.83 -16.05
C ILE A 221 4.40 15.23 -16.50
N LYS A 222 3.52 15.58 -15.55
CA LYS A 222 2.16 16.03 -15.85
C LYS A 222 2.14 17.25 -16.75
N GLN A 223 2.93 18.27 -16.43
CA GLN A 223 3.03 19.49 -17.22
C GLN A 223 3.57 19.23 -18.62
N ARG A 224 4.47 18.24 -18.81
CA ARG A 224 4.92 17.87 -20.17
C ARG A 224 3.81 17.26 -21.03
N HIS A 225 2.85 16.59 -20.42
CA HIS A 225 1.71 16.00 -21.13
C HIS A 225 0.58 16.99 -21.40
N PHE A 226 0.42 18.01 -20.55
CA PHE A 226 -0.61 19.04 -20.69
C PHE A 226 -0.02 20.45 -20.45
N PRO A 227 0.93 20.89 -21.29
CA PRO A 227 1.65 22.17 -21.10
C PRO A 227 0.74 23.40 -21.22
N GLU A 228 -0.40 23.27 -21.91
CA GLU A 228 -1.41 24.31 -22.06
C GLU A 228 -2.31 24.47 -20.82
N LEU A 229 -2.40 23.44 -19.95
CA LEU A 229 -3.25 23.45 -18.76
C LEU A 229 -2.49 23.84 -17.49
N TYR A 230 -1.17 23.61 -17.47
CA TYR A 230 -0.40 23.71 -16.23
C TYR A 230 0.86 24.54 -16.36
N ASP A 231 1.02 25.45 -15.40
CA ASP A 231 2.31 26.04 -15.05
C ASP A 231 2.63 25.76 -13.58
N PHE A 232 3.41 24.69 -13.34
CA PHE A 232 3.83 24.33 -11.99
C PHE A 232 5.12 25.03 -11.55
N ARG A 233 5.77 25.88 -12.37
CA ARG A 233 7.01 26.56 -11.98
C ARG A 233 6.93 27.21 -10.59
N PRO A 234 5.83 27.92 -10.22
CA PRO A 234 5.70 28.50 -8.88
C PRO A 234 5.65 27.47 -7.74
N ILE A 235 5.00 26.31 -7.98
CA ILE A 235 4.90 25.20 -7.01
C ILE A 235 6.25 24.47 -6.91
N LEU A 236 6.92 24.23 -8.04
CA LEU A 236 8.23 23.57 -8.11
C LEU A 236 9.33 24.40 -7.44
N ALA A 237 9.16 25.72 -7.28
CA ALA A 237 10.09 26.58 -6.54
C ALA A 237 9.97 26.44 -5.01
N GLN A 238 8.88 25.86 -4.49
CA GLN A 238 8.66 25.75 -3.05
C GLN A 238 9.49 24.62 -2.42
N HIS A 239 9.82 24.78 -1.14
CA HIS A 239 10.53 23.78 -0.33
C HIS A 239 9.69 23.28 0.86
N SER A 240 8.46 23.75 0.99
CA SER A 240 7.50 23.33 2.01
C SER A 240 6.41 22.50 1.39
N LEU A 241 6.14 21.32 1.98
CA LEU A 241 5.06 20.44 1.56
C LEU A 241 3.70 21.15 1.67
N ARG A 242 3.48 21.90 2.74
CA ARG A 242 2.26 22.69 2.94
C ARG A 242 2.10 23.77 1.88
N ALA A 243 3.14 24.58 1.65
CA ALA A 243 3.08 25.64 0.64
C ALA A 243 2.83 25.08 -0.77
N MET A 244 3.47 23.96 -1.11
CA MET A 244 3.19 23.27 -2.38
C MET A 244 1.73 22.79 -2.48
N THR A 245 1.18 22.25 -1.39
CA THR A 245 -0.19 21.74 -1.34
C THR A 245 -1.22 22.85 -1.40
N GLU A 246 -1.02 23.92 -0.63
CA GLU A 246 -1.86 25.11 -0.65
C GLU A 246 -1.94 25.71 -2.05
N MET A 247 -0.79 25.95 -2.69
CA MET A 247 -0.74 26.48 -4.06
C MET A 247 -1.38 25.55 -5.09
N LEU A 248 -1.25 24.22 -4.92
CA LEU A 248 -1.91 23.25 -5.81
C LEU A 248 -3.43 23.31 -5.64
N VAL A 249 -3.90 23.38 -4.39
CA VAL A 249 -5.32 23.44 -4.03
C VAL A 249 -5.95 24.71 -4.59
N GLU A 250 -5.37 25.87 -4.30
CA GLU A 250 -5.88 27.18 -4.72
C GLU A 250 -5.96 27.33 -6.25
N ARG A 251 -5.02 26.70 -6.98
CA ARG A 251 -4.89 26.92 -8.43
C ARG A 251 -5.53 25.84 -9.29
N TYR A 252 -5.58 24.60 -8.79
CA TYR A 252 -5.84 23.43 -9.62
C TYR A 252 -6.82 22.42 -8.99
N SER A 253 -7.57 22.83 -7.97
CA SER A 253 -8.61 21.99 -7.35
C SER A 253 -9.93 22.72 -7.17
N GLU A 254 -10.97 21.96 -6.85
CA GLU A 254 -12.31 22.43 -6.52
C GLU A 254 -12.48 22.92 -5.07
N PHE A 255 -11.43 22.81 -4.24
CA PHE A 255 -11.50 23.13 -2.82
C PHE A 255 -11.26 24.64 -2.58
N PRO A 256 -11.99 25.26 -1.64
CA PRO A 256 -11.84 26.68 -1.36
C PRO A 256 -10.49 27.02 -0.70
N ASP A 257 -9.94 26.09 0.09
CA ASP A 257 -8.69 26.27 0.82
C ASP A 257 -8.05 24.91 1.17
N LEU A 258 -6.84 24.98 1.72
CA LEU A 258 -6.07 23.82 2.15
C LEU A 258 -6.79 23.00 3.22
N ASP A 259 -7.49 23.64 4.16
CA ASP A 259 -8.14 22.94 5.27
C ASP A 259 -9.34 22.13 4.78
N ALA A 260 -10.15 22.68 3.87
CA ALA A 260 -11.24 21.96 3.21
C ALA A 260 -10.70 20.76 2.41
N TYR A 261 -9.58 20.93 1.71
CA TYR A 261 -8.92 19.84 1.00
C TYR A 261 -8.46 18.72 1.93
N LEU A 262 -7.71 19.07 3.00
CA LEU A 262 -7.19 18.10 3.97
C LEU A 262 -8.31 17.37 4.71
N ASN A 263 -9.39 18.06 5.07
CA ASN A 263 -10.56 17.44 5.66
C ASN A 263 -11.29 16.50 4.69
N GLY A 264 -11.27 16.78 3.38
CA GLY A 264 -11.95 15.98 2.35
C GLY A 264 -11.47 14.52 2.21
N TYR A 265 -10.29 14.19 2.73
CA TYR A 265 -9.78 12.82 2.78
C TYR A 265 -9.36 12.35 4.17
N SER A 266 -9.74 13.09 5.22
CA SER A 266 -9.64 12.60 6.59
C SER A 266 -10.54 11.40 6.82
N ILE A 267 -10.07 10.42 7.60
CA ILE A 267 -10.86 9.24 8.02
C ILE A 267 -11.10 9.18 9.53
N VAL A 268 -10.69 10.21 10.27
CA VAL A 268 -11.09 10.42 11.67
C VAL A 268 -12.49 11.06 11.74
N GLY A 269 -13.08 11.11 12.94
CA GLY A 269 -14.47 11.50 13.15
C GLY A 269 -15.43 10.45 12.59
N ASP A 270 -16.52 10.90 11.97
CA ASP A 270 -17.59 10.03 11.48
C ASP A 270 -17.35 9.46 10.08
N ALA A 271 -16.20 9.73 9.47
CA ALA A 271 -15.89 9.34 8.09
C ALA A 271 -16.00 7.82 7.83
N LEU A 272 -15.79 6.99 8.86
CA LEU A 272 -15.92 5.53 8.82
C LEU A 272 -17.17 5.00 9.56
N ALA A 273 -18.06 5.86 10.03
CA ALA A 273 -19.23 5.45 10.83
C ALA A 273 -20.21 4.57 10.02
N ALA A 274 -20.37 4.87 8.73
CA ALA A 274 -21.25 4.14 7.80
C ALA A 274 -20.59 2.90 7.16
N LEU A 275 -19.49 2.41 7.73
CA LEU A 275 -18.80 1.23 7.21
C LEU A 275 -19.66 -0.03 7.37
N GLU A 276 -19.98 -0.71 6.27
CA GLU A 276 -20.68 -2.00 6.26
C GLU A 276 -19.73 -3.18 5.98
N VAL A 277 -18.71 -2.94 5.14
CA VAL A 277 -17.70 -3.92 4.75
C VAL A 277 -16.75 -4.17 5.93
N PRO A 278 -16.52 -5.43 6.35
CA PRO A 278 -15.53 -5.75 7.38
C PRO A 278 -14.17 -5.14 7.03
N SER A 279 -13.66 -4.25 7.88
CA SER A 279 -12.43 -3.53 7.61
C SER A 279 -11.46 -3.63 8.77
N ARG A 280 -10.17 -3.74 8.44
CA ARG A 280 -9.12 -3.90 9.43
C ARG A 280 -7.98 -2.93 9.18
N ILE A 281 -7.49 -2.33 10.24
CA ILE A 281 -6.29 -1.49 10.22
C ILE A 281 -5.18 -2.24 10.92
N LEU A 282 -4.04 -2.42 10.26
CA LEU A 282 -2.79 -2.77 10.91
C LEU A 282 -1.98 -1.50 11.14
N PHE A 283 -1.71 -1.16 12.40
CA PHE A 283 -1.11 0.13 12.77
C PHE A 283 0.15 -0.06 13.62
N ALA A 284 1.19 0.72 13.34
CA ALA A 284 2.40 0.79 14.16
C ALA A 284 2.36 2.03 15.05
N LEU A 285 2.47 1.85 16.37
CA LEU A 285 2.44 2.95 17.34
C LEU A 285 3.70 3.83 17.26
N ASP A 286 4.80 3.31 16.72
CA ASP A 286 6.05 4.03 16.48
C ASP A 286 6.17 4.62 15.05
N ASP A 287 5.07 4.70 14.29
CA ASP A 287 5.07 5.26 12.94
C ASP A 287 5.50 6.75 12.95
N PRO A 288 6.62 7.11 12.30
CA PRO A 288 7.12 8.49 12.31
C PRO A 288 6.39 9.42 11.32
N ILE A 289 5.49 8.88 10.49
CA ILE A 289 4.78 9.61 9.43
C ILE A 289 3.30 9.77 9.81
N ILE A 290 2.65 8.72 10.32
CA ILE A 290 1.24 8.75 10.72
C ILE A 290 1.13 8.71 12.25
N PRO A 291 0.72 9.81 12.90
CA PRO A 291 0.69 9.86 14.35
C PRO A 291 -0.36 8.93 14.99
N ALA A 292 0.07 8.06 15.89
CA ALA A 292 -0.82 7.19 16.67
C ALA A 292 -1.86 7.94 17.50
N ARG A 293 -1.59 9.22 17.86
CA ARG A 293 -2.51 10.07 18.62
C ARG A 293 -3.87 10.30 17.93
N ASP A 294 -3.96 10.06 16.62
CA ASP A 294 -5.21 10.21 15.87
C ASP A 294 -6.09 8.94 15.95
N LEU A 295 -5.57 7.80 16.39
CA LEU A 295 -6.33 6.53 16.49
C LEU A 295 -7.61 6.65 17.33
N PRO A 296 -7.62 7.29 18.52
CA PRO A 296 -8.83 7.41 19.32
C PRO A 296 -9.96 8.21 18.65
N ALA A 297 -9.63 9.00 17.62
CA ALA A 297 -10.59 9.81 16.87
C ALA A 297 -11.26 9.03 15.72
N LEU A 298 -10.91 7.77 15.48
CA LEU A 298 -11.61 6.93 14.50
C LEU A 298 -13.05 6.61 14.95
N ALA A 299 -13.96 6.52 13.99
CA ALA A 299 -15.34 6.10 14.25
C ALA A 299 -15.36 4.73 14.94
N ARG A 300 -16.20 4.59 15.97
CA ARG A 300 -16.42 3.31 16.65
C ARG A 300 -17.55 2.56 15.97
N THR A 301 -17.22 1.49 15.26
CA THR A 301 -18.18 0.62 14.57
C THR A 301 -17.75 -0.84 14.69
N PRO A 302 -18.67 -1.81 14.83
CA PRO A 302 -18.33 -3.24 14.86
C PRO A 302 -17.74 -3.75 13.55
N ARG A 303 -17.79 -2.96 12.47
CA ARG A 303 -17.20 -3.29 11.18
C ARG A 303 -15.73 -2.89 11.04
N LEU A 304 -15.17 -2.15 12.01
CA LEU A 304 -13.77 -1.71 12.00
C LEU A 304 -13.00 -2.34 13.17
N GLU A 305 -11.96 -3.09 12.83
CA GLU A 305 -10.99 -3.64 13.79
C GLU A 305 -9.64 -2.95 13.62
N VAL A 306 -9.01 -2.52 14.72
CA VAL A 306 -7.67 -1.93 14.70
C VAL A 306 -6.72 -2.88 15.44
N LEU A 307 -5.71 -3.35 14.71
CA LEU A 307 -4.64 -4.21 15.18
C LEU A 307 -3.40 -3.36 15.36
N GLU A 308 -3.08 -3.08 16.62
CA GLU A 308 -1.94 -2.24 16.98
C GLU A 308 -0.70 -3.10 17.23
N SER A 309 0.45 -2.55 16.82
CA SER A 309 1.75 -3.07 17.18
C SER A 309 2.59 -1.94 17.75
N ALA A 310 3.31 -2.22 18.84
CA ALA A 310 4.21 -1.25 19.45
C ALA A 310 5.32 -0.79 18.49
N ARG A 311 5.69 -1.66 17.54
CA ARG A 311 6.75 -1.41 16.55
C ARG A 311 6.28 -1.71 15.14
N GLY A 312 6.92 -1.11 14.17
CA GLY A 312 6.64 -1.38 12.76
C GLY A 312 7.01 -0.24 11.83
N GLY A 313 7.27 0.96 12.35
CA GLY A 313 7.49 2.16 11.56
C GLY A 313 6.37 2.41 10.55
N HIS A 314 6.64 3.23 9.54
CA HIS A 314 5.67 3.49 8.48
C HIS A 314 5.66 2.37 7.44
N CYS A 315 4.63 1.52 7.49
CA CYS A 315 4.45 0.36 6.60
C CYS A 315 5.65 -0.61 6.56
N GLY A 316 6.43 -0.68 7.63
CA GLY A 316 7.66 -1.45 7.71
C GLY A 316 7.42 -2.92 8.01
N PHE A 317 7.16 -3.19 9.28
CA PHE A 317 6.89 -4.53 9.81
C PHE A 317 7.87 -5.61 9.30
N MET A 318 9.14 -5.25 9.10
CA MET A 318 10.19 -6.15 8.64
C MET A 318 10.80 -6.87 9.85
N ASP A 319 10.57 -8.19 9.97
CA ASP A 319 11.24 -9.06 10.95
C ASP A 319 12.47 -9.78 10.37
N ARG A 320 12.67 -9.68 9.05
CA ARG A 320 13.72 -10.33 8.26
C ARG A 320 14.01 -9.54 6.99
N LEU A 321 15.17 -9.74 6.35
CA LEU A 321 15.53 -9.00 5.12
C LEU A 321 14.89 -9.59 3.85
N HIS A 322 14.61 -10.89 3.88
CA HIS A 322 14.13 -11.69 2.75
C HIS A 322 12.77 -12.31 3.03
N GLY A 323 12.04 -12.64 1.97
CA GLY A 323 10.70 -13.21 2.10
C GLY A 323 9.66 -12.15 2.49
N PRO A 324 8.45 -12.59 2.87
CA PRO A 324 7.36 -11.67 3.20
C PRO A 324 7.68 -10.92 4.49
N SER A 325 7.24 -9.67 4.57
CA SER A 325 7.25 -8.94 5.82
C SER A 325 6.25 -9.56 6.82
N TRP A 326 6.34 -9.18 8.09
CA TRP A 326 5.29 -9.56 9.04
C TRP A 326 3.95 -8.96 8.64
N ALA A 327 3.91 -7.72 8.13
CA ALA A 327 2.66 -7.14 7.62
C ALA A 327 2.07 -7.96 6.47
N ASP A 328 2.89 -8.47 5.54
CA ASP A 328 2.40 -9.30 4.43
C ASP A 328 1.71 -10.56 4.96
N ARG A 329 2.35 -11.25 5.93
CA ARG A 329 1.79 -12.45 6.56
C ARG A 329 0.54 -12.14 7.36
N GLN A 330 0.49 -10.99 8.03
CA GLN A 330 -0.71 -10.58 8.76
C GLN A 330 -1.86 -10.26 7.82
N VAL A 331 -1.63 -9.57 6.69
CA VAL A 331 -2.67 -9.33 5.68
C VAL A 331 -3.24 -10.67 5.18
N ALA A 332 -2.38 -11.64 4.85
CA ALA A 332 -2.81 -12.98 4.45
C ALA A 332 -3.61 -13.71 5.55
N ALA A 333 -3.16 -13.63 6.81
CA ALA A 333 -3.85 -14.23 7.95
C ALA A 333 -5.23 -13.61 8.19
N LEU A 334 -5.37 -12.28 8.04
CA LEU A 334 -6.66 -11.58 8.15
C LEU A 334 -7.64 -11.98 7.05
N MET A 335 -7.11 -12.37 5.89
CA MET A 335 -7.89 -12.95 4.80
C MET A 335 -8.29 -14.41 5.03
N GLY A 336 -7.76 -15.06 6.08
CA GLY A 336 -7.99 -16.48 6.35
C GLY A 336 -7.19 -17.43 5.45
N LEU A 337 -6.11 -16.94 4.83
CA LEU A 337 -5.21 -17.77 4.01
C LEU A 337 -4.27 -18.57 4.93
N ASP A 338 -4.10 -19.86 4.65
CA ASP A 338 -3.23 -20.73 5.46
C ASP A 338 -1.75 -20.47 5.14
N THR A 339 -1.06 -19.82 6.08
CA THR A 339 0.37 -19.54 5.96
C THR A 339 1.26 -20.69 6.46
N ARG A 340 0.68 -21.73 7.10
CA ARG A 340 1.46 -22.76 7.82
C ARG A 340 2.09 -23.83 6.93
N GLY A 341 1.74 -23.89 5.65
CA GLY A 341 2.16 -24.96 4.73
C GLY A 341 3.40 -24.70 3.87
N ARG A 342 3.97 -23.49 3.85
CA ARG A 342 5.08 -23.14 2.90
C ARG A 342 6.33 -22.51 3.53
N ASP A 343 6.32 -22.24 4.83
CA ASP A 343 7.51 -21.76 5.55
C ASP A 343 8.53 -22.90 5.82
N ALA A 344 8.20 -24.15 5.47
CA ALA A 344 9.03 -25.34 5.70
C ALA A 344 10.00 -25.70 4.56
N ASP A 345 9.91 -25.06 3.38
CA ASP A 345 10.81 -25.33 2.25
C ASP A 345 12.09 -24.45 2.27
N GLY A 346 12.45 -23.96 3.46
CA GLY A 346 13.78 -23.43 3.73
C GLY A 346 14.81 -24.56 3.72
N GLU A 347 15.35 -24.83 2.53
CA GLU A 347 16.48 -25.73 2.27
C GLU A 347 17.57 -25.61 3.35
N PRO A 348 17.97 -26.71 4.03
CA PRO A 348 19.08 -26.67 4.96
C PRO A 348 20.38 -26.55 4.17
N ASP A 349 21.11 -25.48 4.46
CA ASP A 349 22.47 -25.19 4.02
C ASP A 349 23.36 -26.46 4.15
N ARG A 350 23.51 -27.23 3.07
CA ARG A 350 24.48 -28.31 2.95
C ARG A 350 25.67 -27.78 2.16
N ILE A 351 26.61 -27.19 2.89
CA ILE A 351 27.98 -26.97 2.41
C ILE A 351 28.56 -28.34 2.03
N PRO A 352 29.05 -28.56 0.79
CA PRO A 352 29.79 -29.76 0.47
C PRO A 352 31.16 -29.69 1.16
N SER A 353 31.36 -30.50 2.19
CA SER A 353 32.68 -30.77 2.76
C SER A 353 33.54 -31.48 1.71
N ALA A 354 34.44 -30.75 1.09
CA ALA A 354 35.50 -31.33 0.26
C ALA A 354 36.48 -32.08 1.17
N ALA A 355 36.36 -33.40 1.18
CA ALA A 355 37.39 -34.29 1.70
C ALA A 355 38.70 -34.05 0.93
N ARG A 356 39.70 -33.45 1.59
CA ARG A 356 41.11 -33.55 1.21
C ARG A 356 41.77 -34.54 2.16
N THR A 357 41.64 -35.83 1.86
CA THR A 357 42.60 -36.82 2.33
C THR A 357 43.87 -36.66 1.49
N ARG A 358 44.92 -36.13 2.12
CA ARG A 358 46.29 -36.24 1.62
C ARG A 358 46.74 -37.68 1.85
N ASP A 359 46.76 -38.48 0.78
CA ASP A 359 47.50 -39.72 0.78
C ASP A 359 48.94 -39.40 0.32
N ARG A 360 49.91 -39.60 1.23
CA ARG A 360 51.32 -39.62 0.90
C ARG A 360 51.74 -41.08 0.93
N ASP A 361 51.93 -41.64 -0.24
CA ASP A 361 52.66 -42.89 -0.45
C ASP A 361 54.14 -42.55 -0.72
N PRO A 362 55.09 -43.04 0.10
CA PRO A 362 56.47 -43.18 -0.32
C PRO A 362 56.83 -44.67 -0.32
N GLY A 363 56.74 -45.30 -1.49
CA GLY A 363 57.07 -46.70 -1.69
C GLY A 363 58.04 -46.95 -2.84
N ARG A 364 59.33 -47.11 -2.49
CA ARG A 364 60.42 -47.85 -3.17
C ARG A 364 61.27 -47.16 -4.23
N PRO A 365 62.50 -47.65 -4.46
CA PRO A 365 63.49 -48.27 -3.55
C PRO A 365 64.64 -47.33 -3.19
#